data_AF-A0A3N4GQ29-F1
#
_entry.id   AF-A0A3N4GQ29-F1
#
_cell.length_a   1.000
_cell.length_b   1.000
_cell.length_c   1.000
_cell.angle_alpha   90.00
_cell.angle_beta   90.00
_cell.angle_gamma   90.00
#
_symmetry.space_group_name_H-M   'P 1'
#
loop_
_entity.id
_entity.type
_entity.pdbx_description
1 polymer ?
#
loop_
_entity_poly.entity_id
_entity_poly.type
_entity_poly.pdbx_seq_one_letter_code
_entity_poly.pdbx_strand_id
1 'polypeptide(L)'
;MELEPGLAASLRKIERRVLAEVPLRPRSVRVIWLTIVALAVSSVGAWVTSDVGGDRTLLGQIAIGLGVGGAVLSAAAATQRRFGWCVLAGAISGIAVPLSVLGYWSTQTGLGVASAWFLVAVLCHAVLVGNWVQCGHPPVSPRR
;
A
#
# COMPACT_ATOMS: atom_id res chain seq x y z
N MET A 1 26.50 -28.77 23.55
CA MET A 1 25.07 -29.12 23.49
C MET A 1 24.61 -28.90 22.06
N GLU A 2 24.65 -29.94 21.24
CA GLU A 2 24.09 -29.91 19.89
C GLU A 2 22.57 -29.98 20.03
N LEU A 3 21.84 -28.99 19.49
CA LEU A 3 20.38 -29.06 19.47
C LEU A 3 19.96 -30.19 18.53
N GLU A 4 19.08 -31.07 19.01
CA GLU A 4 18.33 -32.03 18.20
C GLU A 4 17.84 -31.36 16.90
N PRO A 5 18.08 -31.96 15.72
CA PRO A 5 17.83 -31.32 14.43
C PRO A 5 16.36 -30.89 14.23
N GLY A 6 15.41 -31.60 14.84
CA GLY A 6 13.98 -31.24 14.85
C GLY A 6 13.66 -30.01 15.69
N LEU A 7 14.39 -29.79 16.79
CA LEU A 7 14.24 -28.63 17.67
C LEU A 7 14.82 -27.37 17.02
N ALA A 8 16.00 -27.48 16.39
CA ALA A 8 16.61 -26.39 15.62
C ALA A 8 15.75 -25.96 14.41
N ALA A 9 15.12 -26.92 13.73
CA ALA A 9 14.18 -26.63 12.63
C ALA A 9 12.91 -25.93 13.12
N SER A 10 12.36 -26.35 14.25
CA SER A 10 11.17 -25.74 14.86
C SER A 10 11.47 -24.32 15.37
N LEU A 11 12.62 -24.12 16.02
CA LEU A 11 13.10 -22.80 16.43
C LEU A 11 13.30 -21.87 15.25
N ARG A 12 13.94 -22.31 14.14
CA ARG A 12 14.06 -21.49 12.92
C ARG A 12 12.71 -21.13 12.30
N LYS A 13 11.72 -22.01 12.40
CA LYS A 13 10.36 -21.76 11.88
C LYS A 13 9.61 -20.75 12.75
N ILE A 14 9.79 -20.82 14.07
CA ILE A 14 9.25 -19.87 15.04
C ILE A 14 9.96 -18.53 14.90
N GLU A 15 11.28 -18.51 14.83
CA GLU A 15 12.11 -17.32 14.60
C GLU A 15 11.73 -16.61 13.31
N ARG A 16 11.54 -17.35 12.20
CA ARG A 16 11.03 -16.76 10.94
C ARG A 16 9.60 -16.23 11.07
N ARG A 17 8.75 -16.83 11.88
CA ARG A 17 7.38 -16.32 12.12
C ARG A 17 7.39 -15.08 12.99
N VAL A 18 8.19 -15.06 14.05
CA VAL A 18 8.33 -13.95 14.98
C VAL A 18 9.02 -12.76 14.32
N LEU A 19 10.08 -12.99 13.53
CA LEU A 19 10.73 -11.95 12.72
C LEU A 19 9.84 -11.45 11.58
N ALA A 20 8.84 -12.23 11.17
CA ALA A 20 7.85 -11.78 10.19
C ALA A 20 6.76 -10.92 10.83
N GLU A 21 6.48 -11.04 12.13
CA GLU A 21 5.44 -10.23 12.78
C GLU A 21 5.98 -8.83 13.11
N VAL A 22 5.39 -7.82 12.46
CA VAL A 22 5.78 -6.43 12.65
C VAL A 22 4.91 -5.82 13.76
N PRO A 23 5.49 -5.36 14.88
CA PRO A 23 4.74 -4.64 15.90
C PRO A 23 4.37 -3.25 15.39
N LEU A 24 3.13 -3.11 14.88
CA LEU A 24 2.59 -1.82 14.45
C LEU A 24 2.12 -1.00 15.66
N ARG A 25 2.55 0.26 15.74
CA ARG A 25 2.04 1.21 16.75
C ARG A 25 0.53 1.47 16.51
N PRO A 26 -0.29 1.61 17.57
CA PRO A 26 -1.74 1.82 17.43
C PRO A 26 -2.10 3.04 16.57
N ARG A 27 -1.30 4.11 16.67
CA ARG A 27 -1.47 5.31 15.84
C ARG A 27 -1.22 5.04 14.36
N SER A 28 -0.16 4.29 14.03
CA SER A 28 0.15 3.89 12.66
C SER A 28 -0.94 2.99 12.08
N VAL A 29 -1.48 2.05 12.86
CA VAL A 29 -2.60 1.20 12.43
C VAL A 29 -3.82 2.05 12.05
N ARG A 30 -4.18 3.05 12.87
CA ARG A 30 -5.30 3.95 12.54
C ARG A 30 -5.05 4.75 11.27
N VAL A 31 -3.85 5.30 11.11
CA VAL A 31 -3.49 6.05 9.89
C VAL A 31 -3.57 5.14 8.66
N ILE A 32 -2.96 3.95 8.72
CA ILE A 32 -3.01 2.97 7.62
C ILE A 32 -4.45 2.65 7.22
N TRP A 33 -5.33 2.34 8.19
CA TRP A 33 -6.73 2.04 7.88
C TRP A 33 -7.48 3.23 7.28
N LEU A 34 -7.30 4.45 7.83
CA LEU A 34 -7.89 5.65 7.27
C LEU A 34 -7.40 5.89 5.84
N THR A 35 -6.11 5.69 5.58
CA THR A 35 -5.52 5.83 4.25
C THR A 35 -6.02 4.77 3.27
N ILE A 36 -6.22 3.52 3.72
CA ILE A 36 -6.83 2.45 2.90
C ILE A 36 -8.26 2.84 2.49
N VAL A 37 -9.07 3.32 3.44
CA VAL A 37 -10.44 3.75 3.16
C VAL A 37 -10.44 4.94 2.19
N ALA A 38 -9.60 5.95 2.43
CA ALA A 38 -9.47 7.09 1.53
C ALA A 38 -9.00 6.68 0.13
N LEU A 39 -8.07 5.73 0.02
CA LEU A 39 -7.62 5.17 -1.24
C LEU A 39 -8.78 4.49 -1.98
N ALA A 40 -9.54 3.63 -1.30
CA ALA A 40 -10.70 2.96 -1.90
C ALA A 40 -11.75 3.96 -2.41
N VAL A 41 -12.09 4.97 -1.59
CA VAL A 41 -13.01 6.04 -1.99
C VAL A 41 -12.47 6.81 -3.19
N SER A 42 -11.16 7.12 -3.21
CA SER A 42 -10.55 7.83 -4.33
C SER A 42 -10.52 7.01 -5.61
N SER A 43 -10.31 5.68 -5.54
CA SER A 43 -10.36 4.80 -6.71
C SER A 43 -11.78 4.74 -7.29
N VAL A 44 -12.81 4.66 -6.43
CA VAL A 44 -14.21 4.71 -6.87
C VAL A 44 -14.56 6.08 -7.45
N GLY A 45 -14.14 7.17 -6.78
CA GLY A 45 -14.34 8.53 -7.26
C GLY A 45 -13.70 8.73 -8.63
N ALA A 46 -12.46 8.29 -8.81
CA ALA A 46 -11.76 8.33 -10.08
C ALA A 46 -12.50 7.55 -11.17
N TRP A 47 -12.98 6.34 -10.86
CA TRP A 47 -13.75 5.52 -11.80
C TRP A 47 -15.02 6.21 -12.30
N VAL A 48 -15.73 6.91 -11.40
CA VAL A 48 -16.98 7.61 -11.72
C VAL A 48 -16.73 8.89 -12.50
N THR A 49 -15.70 9.66 -12.15
CA THR A 49 -15.49 11.01 -12.73
C THR A 49 -14.53 11.06 -13.90
N SER A 50 -13.78 9.99 -14.18
CA SER A 50 -12.86 9.93 -15.33
C SER A 50 -13.50 9.32 -16.59
N ASP A 51 -14.80 9.06 -16.57
CA ASP A 51 -15.56 8.55 -17.72
C ASP A 51 -16.10 9.70 -18.55
N VAL A 52 -15.85 9.68 -19.85
CA VAL A 52 -16.45 10.62 -20.79
C VAL A 52 -17.19 9.83 -21.85
N GLY A 53 -18.50 9.69 -21.68
CA GLY A 53 -19.35 8.98 -22.64
C GLY A 53 -19.02 7.50 -22.79
N GLY A 54 -18.49 6.85 -21.74
CA GLY A 54 -18.05 5.45 -21.77
C GLY A 54 -16.55 5.26 -22.06
N ASP A 55 -15.84 6.32 -22.47
CA ASP A 55 -14.40 6.24 -22.72
C ASP A 55 -13.56 6.55 -21.47
N ARG A 56 -12.51 5.75 -21.28
CA ARG A 56 -11.48 5.92 -20.23
C ARG A 56 -10.11 5.67 -20.80
N THR A 57 -9.13 6.50 -20.43
CA THR A 57 -7.75 6.27 -20.84
C THR A 57 -7.19 4.99 -20.21
N LEU A 58 -6.33 4.28 -20.96
CA LEU A 58 -5.67 3.07 -20.45
C LEU A 58 -4.88 3.35 -19.17
N LEU A 59 -4.16 4.47 -19.12
CA LEU A 59 -3.40 4.90 -17.95
C LEU A 59 -4.30 5.18 -16.74
N GLY A 60 -5.47 5.79 -16.95
CA GLY A 60 -6.47 6.00 -15.90
C GLY A 60 -7.01 4.67 -15.34
N GLN A 61 -7.29 3.70 -16.23
CA GLN A 61 -7.74 2.37 -15.82
C GLN A 61 -6.66 1.61 -15.03
N ILE A 62 -5.40 1.64 -15.48
CA ILE A 62 -4.27 1.03 -14.76
C ILE A 62 -4.10 1.68 -13.38
N ALA A 63 -4.18 3.02 -13.29
CA ALA A 63 -4.08 3.73 -12.03
C ALA A 63 -5.21 3.35 -11.05
N ILE A 64 -6.45 3.22 -11.53
CA ILE A 64 -7.58 2.76 -10.69
C ILE A 64 -7.35 1.32 -10.22
N GLY A 65 -6.93 0.44 -11.12
CA GLY A 65 -6.63 -0.96 -10.79
C GLY A 65 -5.54 -1.08 -9.72
N LEU A 66 -4.48 -0.28 -9.84
CA LEU A 66 -3.42 -0.22 -8.83
C LEU A 66 -3.88 0.40 -7.51
N GLY A 67 -4.78 1.38 -7.55
CA GLY A 67 -5.42 1.93 -6.35
C GLY A 67 -6.20 0.87 -5.58
N VAL A 68 -7.04 0.10 -6.27
CA VAL A 68 -7.80 -1.02 -5.69
C VAL A 68 -6.85 -2.11 -5.18
N GLY A 69 -5.87 -2.53 -5.99
CA GLY A 69 -4.87 -3.52 -5.60
C GLY A 69 -4.05 -3.08 -4.38
N GLY A 70 -3.62 -1.81 -4.35
CA GLY A 70 -2.91 -1.21 -3.23
C GLY A 70 -3.73 -1.16 -1.96
N ALA A 71 -5.03 -0.86 -2.04
CA ALA A 71 -5.94 -0.89 -0.90
C ALA A 71 -6.12 -2.30 -0.34
N VAL A 72 -6.36 -3.30 -1.21
CA VAL A 72 -6.52 -4.71 -0.81
C VAL A 72 -5.25 -5.26 -0.17
N LEU A 73 -4.10 -5.03 -0.79
CA LEU A 73 -2.81 -5.50 -0.28
C LEU A 73 -2.42 -4.79 1.02
N SER A 74 -2.70 -3.50 1.15
CA SER A 74 -2.46 -2.77 2.39
C SER A 74 -3.39 -3.25 3.51
N ALA A 75 -4.63 -3.60 3.21
CA ALA A 75 -5.54 -4.22 4.18
C ALA A 75 -5.05 -5.62 4.59
N ALA A 76 -4.60 -6.44 3.65
CA ALA A 76 -3.98 -7.73 3.93
C ALA A 76 -2.71 -7.57 4.79
N ALA A 77 -1.87 -6.58 4.52
CA ALA A 77 -0.69 -6.27 5.33
C ALA A 77 -1.05 -5.81 6.75
N ALA A 78 -2.07 -4.95 6.89
CA ALA A 78 -2.52 -4.45 8.19
C ALA A 78 -3.18 -5.53 9.06
N THR A 79 -3.86 -6.50 8.44
CA THR A 79 -4.53 -7.62 9.11
C THR A 79 -3.55 -8.74 9.46
N GLN A 80 -2.72 -9.16 8.51
CA GLN A 80 -1.77 -10.27 8.70
C GLN A 80 -0.54 -9.85 9.50
N ARG A 81 -0.19 -8.55 9.52
CA ARG A 81 0.98 -7.97 10.20
C ARG A 81 2.31 -8.65 9.86
N ARG A 82 2.40 -9.24 8.67
CA ARG A 82 3.61 -9.92 8.20
C ARG A 82 4.47 -8.98 7.37
N PHE A 83 5.79 -9.03 7.60
CA PHE A 83 6.79 -8.21 6.91
C PHE A 83 6.69 -8.31 5.38
N GLY A 84 6.56 -9.52 4.85
CA GLY A 84 6.45 -9.74 3.40
C GLY A 84 5.24 -9.04 2.76
N TRP A 85 4.09 -9.03 3.45
CA TRP A 85 2.91 -8.30 2.97
C TRP A 85 3.10 -6.78 3.07
N CYS A 86 3.78 -6.29 4.10
CA CYS A 86 4.11 -4.87 4.23
C CYS A 86 5.03 -4.39 3.10
N VAL A 87 6.06 -5.17 2.76
CA VAL A 87 6.98 -4.86 1.64
C VAL A 87 6.22 -4.88 0.32
N LEU A 88 5.38 -5.89 0.07
CA LEU A 88 4.59 -5.99 -1.16
C LEU A 88 3.61 -4.81 -1.30
N ALA A 89 2.89 -4.47 -0.23
CA ALA A 89 1.97 -3.33 -0.19
C ALA A 89 2.71 -2.00 -0.40
N GLY A 90 3.90 -1.85 0.19
CA GLY A 90 4.78 -0.70 -0.02
C GLY A 90 5.26 -0.59 -1.47
N ALA A 91 5.74 -1.68 -2.07
CA ALA A 91 6.23 -1.70 -3.45
C ALA A 91 5.13 -1.33 -4.46
N ILE A 92 3.94 -1.94 -4.32
CA ILE A 92 2.81 -1.64 -5.21
C ILE A 92 2.33 -0.21 -5.02
N SER A 93 2.28 0.29 -3.78
CA SER A 93 1.95 1.70 -3.54
C SER A 93 2.99 2.64 -4.14
N GLY A 94 4.28 2.30 -4.08
CA GLY A 94 5.35 3.07 -4.70
C GLY A 94 5.23 3.17 -6.22
N ILE A 95 4.88 2.07 -6.89
CA ILE A 95 4.62 2.05 -8.34
C ILE A 95 3.33 2.80 -8.69
N ALA A 96 2.32 2.73 -7.84
CA ALA A 96 1.03 3.36 -8.05
C ALA A 96 1.10 4.90 -7.98
N VAL A 97 2.07 5.49 -7.28
CA VAL A 97 2.27 6.95 -7.23
C VAL A 97 2.47 7.56 -8.63
N PRO A 98 3.54 7.24 -9.39
CA PRO A 98 3.75 7.82 -10.72
C PRO A 98 2.64 7.43 -11.69
N LEU A 99 2.09 6.22 -11.58
CA LEU A 99 0.99 5.80 -12.46
C LEU A 99 -0.31 6.56 -12.19
N SER A 100 -0.59 6.96 -10.94
CA SER A 100 -1.74 7.81 -10.62
C SER A 100 -1.55 9.24 -11.15
N VAL A 101 -0.32 9.77 -11.12
CA VAL A 101 0.01 11.05 -11.78
C VAL A 101 -0.18 10.96 -13.29
N LEU A 102 0.27 9.86 -13.91
CA LEU A 102 0.05 9.60 -15.34
C LEU A 102 -1.42 9.39 -15.68
N GLY A 103 -2.20 8.76 -14.79
CA GLY A 103 -3.66 8.64 -14.91
C GLY A 103 -4.33 10.00 -14.93
N TYR A 104 -4.01 10.86 -13.96
CA TYR A 104 -4.47 12.26 -13.93
C TYR A 104 -4.11 13.01 -15.22
N TRP A 105 -2.83 12.98 -15.60
CA TRP A 105 -2.36 13.68 -16.79
C TRP A 105 -3.07 13.17 -18.05
N SER A 106 -3.20 11.85 -18.23
CA SER A 106 -3.81 11.26 -19.41
C SER A 106 -5.30 11.58 -19.54
N THR A 107 -6.03 11.63 -18.43
CA THR A 107 -7.45 11.98 -18.43
C THR A 107 -7.63 13.46 -18.76
N GLN A 108 -6.77 14.31 -18.20
CA GLN A 108 -6.77 15.75 -18.48
C GLN A 108 -6.42 16.05 -19.95
N THR A 109 -5.39 15.42 -20.52
CA THR A 109 -4.93 15.71 -21.88
C THR A 109 -5.67 14.93 -22.95
N GLY A 110 -6.05 13.68 -22.68
CA GLY A 110 -6.67 12.78 -23.65
C GLY A 110 -8.19 12.90 -23.73
N LEU A 111 -8.86 13.23 -22.61
CA LEU A 111 -10.33 13.31 -22.53
C LEU A 111 -10.84 14.70 -22.14
N GLY A 112 -9.95 15.65 -21.85
CA GLY A 112 -10.33 17.01 -21.42
C GLY A 112 -10.94 17.08 -20.02
N VAL A 113 -10.89 16.00 -19.23
CA VAL A 113 -11.45 15.93 -17.87
C VAL A 113 -10.36 15.71 -16.85
N ALA A 114 -10.30 16.56 -15.83
CA ALA A 114 -9.33 16.46 -14.74
C ALA A 114 -10.00 15.83 -13.50
N SER A 115 -9.73 14.55 -13.24
CA SER A 115 -10.23 13.88 -12.03
C SER A 115 -9.26 14.07 -10.87
N ALA A 116 -9.57 14.99 -9.95
CA ALA A 116 -8.77 15.25 -8.75
C ALA A 116 -8.58 14.02 -7.85
N TRP A 117 -9.44 13.00 -7.98
CA TRP A 117 -9.34 11.76 -7.23
C TRP A 117 -8.04 10.98 -7.48
N PHE A 118 -7.43 11.11 -8.67
CA PHE A 118 -6.10 10.54 -8.91
C PHE A 118 -5.03 11.20 -8.04
N LEU A 119 -5.12 12.50 -7.77
CA LEU A 119 -4.19 13.21 -6.89
C LEU A 119 -4.40 12.80 -5.43
N VAL A 120 -5.65 12.57 -5.02
CA VAL A 120 -5.95 12.01 -3.70
C VAL A 120 -5.35 10.59 -3.56
N ALA A 121 -5.45 9.76 -4.60
CA ALA A 121 -4.84 8.44 -4.64
C ALA A 121 -3.30 8.52 -4.53
N VAL A 122 -2.65 9.47 -5.20
CA VAL A 122 -1.21 9.74 -5.06
C VAL A 122 -0.83 9.99 -3.59
N LEU A 123 -1.56 10.89 -2.92
CA LEU A 123 -1.30 11.20 -1.50
C LEU A 123 -1.49 9.96 -0.62
N CYS A 124 -2.53 9.18 -0.87
CA CYS A 124 -2.79 7.95 -0.12
C CYS A 124 -1.66 6.93 -0.31
N HIS A 125 -1.22 6.70 -1.54
CA HIS A 125 -0.10 5.80 -1.83
C HIS A 125 1.20 6.29 -1.19
N ALA A 126 1.51 7.58 -1.25
CA ALA A 126 2.69 8.14 -0.61
C ALA A 126 2.68 7.93 0.92
N VAL A 127 1.53 8.13 1.56
CA VAL A 127 1.35 7.87 3.00
C VAL A 127 1.51 6.39 3.32
N LEU A 128 0.93 5.49 2.51
CA LEU A 128 1.08 4.04 2.68
C LEU A 128 2.54 3.61 2.53
N VAL A 129 3.25 4.09 1.50
CA VAL A 129 4.69 3.85 1.33
C VAL A 129 5.45 4.28 2.58
N GLY A 130 5.21 5.49 3.08
CA GLY A 130 5.88 5.98 4.28
C GLY A 130 5.64 5.09 5.50
N ASN A 131 4.40 4.64 5.73
CA ASN A 131 4.07 3.75 6.84
C ASN A 131 4.69 2.35 6.67
N TRP A 132 4.70 1.80 5.45
CA TRP A 132 5.27 0.48 5.19
C TRP A 132 6.80 0.48 5.20
N VAL A 133 7.46 1.54 4.75
CA VAL A 133 8.92 1.70 4.85
C VAL A 133 9.36 1.78 6.32
N GLN A 134 8.60 2.47 7.17
CA GLN A 134 8.87 2.51 8.62
C GLN A 134 8.82 1.13 9.28
N CYS A 135 8.07 0.18 8.73
CA CYS A 135 8.04 -1.20 9.22
C CYS A 135 9.35 -1.96 8.97
N GLY A 136 10.19 -1.51 8.04
CA GLY A 136 11.50 -2.08 7.75
C GLY A 136 12.65 -1.46 8.52
N HIS A 137 12.43 -0.34 9.23
CA HIS A 137 13.46 0.25 10.06
C HIS A 137 13.54 -0.48 11.42
N PRO A 138 14.74 -0.92 11.86
CA PRO A 138 14.91 -1.47 13.19
C PRO A 138 14.53 -0.42 14.24
N PRO A 139 13.94 -0.83 15.38
CA PRO A 139 13.58 0.10 16.45
C PRO A 139 14.84 0.84 16.92
N VAL A 140 14.84 2.16 16.78
CA VAL A 140 15.92 2.99 17.32
C VAL A 140 15.89 2.85 18.84
N SER A 141 16.98 2.36 19.43
CA SER A 141 17.11 2.26 20.88
C SER A 141 16.86 3.63 21.50
N PRO A 142 16.01 3.74 22.55
CA PRO A 142 15.85 5.01 23.23
C PRO A 142 17.21 5.43 23.78
N ARG A 143 17.71 6.59 23.33
CA ARG A 143 18.86 7.23 23.96
C ARG A 143 18.46 7.49 25.42
N ARG A 144 19.16 6.84 26.34
CA ARG A 144 19.10 7.11 27.78
C ARG A 144 19.60 8.51 28.09
#